data_AF-A0A1A8TA35-F1
#
_entry.id   AF-A0A1A8TA35-F1
#
_cell.length_a   1.000
_cell.length_b   1.000
_cell.length_c   1.000
_cell.angle_alpha   90.00
_cell.angle_beta   90.00
_cell.angle_gamma   90.00
#
_symmetry.space_group_name_H-M   'P 1'
#
loop_
_entity.id
_entity.type
_entity.pdbx_description
1 polymer ?
#
loop_
_entity_poly.entity_id
_entity_poly.type
_entity_poly.pdbx_seq_one_letter_code
_entity_poly.pdbx_strand_id
1 'polypeptide(L)'
;MNRINHKAVILVFLLQLLVGFLWYSAAPSSLLTSGQSAAPLPNPKTVVFFCLAAFVYVYFTAWLLVKMKIPSSFSMMLVIVGVWVCCVLPNFVFISVYLHLTESTSVYLLSFGAISCLISSIVLPLWRSSRSIFKG
;
A
#
# COMPACT_ATOMS: atom_id res chain seq x y z
N MET A 1 12.07 8.75 -22.21
CA MET A 1 11.22 7.54 -22.09
C MET A 1 11.07 7.23 -20.61
N ASN A 2 9.89 7.42 -20.01
CA ASN A 2 9.71 7.16 -18.58
C ASN A 2 9.77 5.65 -18.36
N ARG A 3 10.84 5.15 -17.73
CA ARG A 3 10.97 3.73 -17.36
C ARG A 3 10.62 3.57 -15.89
N ILE A 4 10.16 2.38 -15.51
CA ILE A 4 9.94 2.03 -14.11
C ILE A 4 11.30 2.04 -13.40
N ASN A 5 11.38 2.72 -12.27
CA ASN A 5 12.58 2.71 -11.44
C ASN A 5 12.50 1.53 -10.46
N HIS A 6 13.10 0.40 -10.81
CA HIS A 6 13.05 -0.81 -9.99
C HIS A 6 13.68 -0.62 -8.60
N LYS A 7 14.66 0.28 -8.44
CA LYS A 7 15.24 0.59 -7.11
C LYS A 7 14.19 1.23 -6.19
N ALA A 8 13.40 2.16 -6.71
CA ALA A 8 12.31 2.79 -5.97
C ALA A 8 11.20 1.78 -5.64
N VAL A 9 10.84 0.90 -6.58
CA VAL A 9 9.85 -0.17 -6.35
C VAL A 9 10.30 -1.11 -5.23
N ILE A 10 11.54 -1.58 -5.27
CA ILE A 10 12.08 -2.47 -4.23
C ILE A 10 12.10 -1.77 -2.87
N LEU A 11 12.49 -0.49 -2.82
CA LEU A 11 12.47 0.26 -1.56
C LEU A 11 11.06 0.38 -0.99
N VAL A 12 10.08 0.81 -1.80
CA VAL A 12 8.68 0.93 -1.35
C VAL A 12 8.16 -0.42 -0.87
N PHE A 13 8.47 -1.49 -1.59
CA PHE A 13 8.11 -2.84 -1.20
C PHE A 13 8.69 -3.22 0.18
N LEU A 14 9.98 -2.99 0.40
CA LEU A 14 10.62 -3.27 1.70
C LEU A 14 10.02 -2.43 2.85
N LEU A 15 9.71 -1.15 2.60
CA LEU A 15 9.03 -0.30 3.59
C LEU A 15 7.63 -0.83 3.91
N GLN A 16 6.87 -1.27 2.90
CA GLN A 16 5.56 -1.86 3.10
C GLN A 16 5.62 -3.18 3.86
N LEU A 17 6.64 -4.01 3.63
CA LEU A 17 6.84 -5.24 4.43
C LEU A 17 7.12 -4.90 5.89
N LEU A 18 7.99 -3.91 6.16
CA LEU A 18 8.30 -3.47 7.52
C LEU A 18 7.05 -2.94 8.22
N VAL A 19 6.28 -2.07 7.56
CA VAL A 19 5.01 -1.58 8.07
C VAL A 19 4.00 -2.70 8.23
N GLY A 20 3.95 -3.66 7.32
CA GLY A 20 3.05 -4.82 7.39
C GLY A 20 3.34 -5.68 8.61
N PHE A 21 4.62 -5.87 8.94
CA PHE A 21 5.02 -6.56 10.16
C PHE A 21 4.57 -5.81 11.42
N LEU A 22 4.86 -4.51 11.50
CA LEU A 22 4.42 -3.67 12.62
C LEU A 22 2.89 -3.61 12.76
N TRP A 23 2.20 -3.48 11.63
CA TRP A 23 0.75 -3.47 11.56
C TRP A 23 0.18 -4.78 12.11
N TYR A 24 0.69 -5.92 11.64
CA TYR A 24 0.27 -7.25 12.11
C TYR A 24 0.51 -7.46 13.61
N SER A 25 1.67 -7.03 14.12
CA SER A 25 1.97 -7.12 15.55
C SER A 25 1.06 -6.26 16.42
N ALA A 26 0.47 -5.20 15.87
CA ALA A 26 -0.46 -4.30 16.55
C ALA A 26 -1.95 -4.70 16.36
N ALA A 27 -2.22 -5.95 15.96
CA ALA A 27 -3.59 -6.42 15.73
C ALA A 27 -4.46 -6.34 17.01
N PRO A 28 -5.67 -5.74 16.93
CA PRO A 28 -6.57 -5.66 18.06
C PRO A 28 -7.05 -7.06 18.48
N SER A 29 -7.28 -7.25 19.78
CA SER A 29 -7.74 -8.52 20.35
C SER A 29 -9.08 -9.00 19.80
N SER A 30 -9.91 -8.10 19.26
CA SER A 30 -11.16 -8.46 18.57
C SER A 30 -10.94 -9.28 17.28
N LEU A 31 -9.75 -9.21 16.70
CA LEU A 31 -9.34 -9.99 15.53
C LEU A 31 -8.54 -11.25 15.91
N LEU A 32 -8.18 -11.39 17.18
CA LEU A 32 -7.48 -12.56 17.69
C LEU A 32 -8.48 -13.62 18.13
N THR A 33 -8.14 -14.89 17.90
CA THR A 33 -8.96 -16.00 18.39
C THR A 33 -8.97 -15.98 19.92
N SER A 34 -10.14 -16.22 20.52
CA SER A 34 -10.38 -16.15 21.96
C SER A 34 -9.29 -16.88 22.76
N GLY A 35 -8.56 -16.15 23.61
CA GLY A 35 -7.53 -16.72 24.50
C GLY A 35 -6.08 -16.48 24.10
N GLN A 36 -5.79 -15.75 23.00
CA GLN A 36 -4.42 -15.38 22.64
C GLN A 36 -4.11 -13.93 23.05
N SER A 37 -3.05 -13.75 23.85
CA SER A 37 -2.54 -12.43 24.27
C SER A 37 -1.67 -11.74 23.21
N ALA A 38 -1.32 -12.44 22.13
CA ALA A 38 -0.51 -11.95 21.02
C ALA A 38 -1.01 -12.52 19.69
N ALA A 39 -0.72 -11.82 18.59
CA ALA A 39 -1.02 -12.33 17.26
C ALA A 39 -0.26 -13.66 17.01
N PRO A 40 -0.94 -14.74 16.55
CA PRO A 40 -0.28 -16.00 16.25
C PRO A 40 0.77 -15.80 15.15
N LEU A 41 1.74 -16.71 15.01
CA LEU A 41 2.61 -16.66 13.83
C LEU A 41 1.76 -16.90 12.57
N PRO A 42 1.87 -16.06 11.54
CA PRO A 42 1.10 -16.22 10.31
C PRO A 42 1.55 -17.49 9.58
N ASN A 43 0.59 -18.20 8.99
CA ASN A 43 0.87 -19.35 8.13
C ASN A 43 1.83 -18.90 7.00
N PRO A 44 2.90 -19.65 6.70
CA PRO A 44 3.84 -19.30 5.64
C PRO A 44 3.16 -19.06 4.29
N LYS A 45 2.06 -19.76 4.00
CA LYS A 45 1.26 -19.52 2.78
C LYS A 45 0.70 -18.10 2.74
N THR A 46 0.13 -17.62 3.85
CA THR A 46 -0.44 -16.28 3.98
C THR A 46 0.65 -15.22 3.82
N VAL A 47 1.83 -15.44 4.39
CA VAL A 47 2.99 -14.54 4.24
C VAL A 47 3.41 -14.43 2.77
N VAL A 48 3.48 -15.55 2.05
CA VAL A 48 3.82 -15.55 0.62
C VAL A 48 2.79 -14.77 -0.20
N PHE A 49 1.48 -15.00 0.03
CA PHE A 49 0.42 -14.25 -0.65
C PHE A 49 0.47 -12.75 -0.32
N PHE A 50 0.77 -12.40 0.93
CA PHE A 50 0.93 -11.01 1.35
C PHE A 50 2.09 -10.34 0.62
N CYS A 51 3.27 -10.98 0.59
CA CYS A 51 4.43 -10.46 -0.13
C CYS A 51 4.15 -10.30 -1.63
N LEU A 52 3.49 -11.28 -2.25
CA LEU A 52 3.11 -11.21 -3.66
C LEU A 52 2.13 -10.05 -3.92
N ALA A 53 1.09 -9.91 -3.08
CA ALA A 53 0.10 -8.85 -3.22
C ALA A 53 0.73 -7.46 -3.05
N ALA A 54 1.59 -7.28 -2.05
CA ALA A 54 2.33 -6.03 -1.84
C ALA A 54 3.23 -5.71 -3.04
N PHE A 55 3.98 -6.69 -3.55
CA PHE A 55 4.83 -6.49 -4.72
C PHE A 55 4.03 -6.10 -5.97
N VAL A 56 2.94 -6.83 -6.25
CA VAL A 56 2.06 -6.55 -7.40
C VAL A 56 1.44 -5.16 -7.27
N TYR A 57 0.98 -4.77 -6.07
CA TYR A 57 0.44 -3.45 -5.80
C TYR A 57 1.46 -2.34 -6.15
N VAL A 58 2.67 -2.40 -5.59
CA VAL A 58 3.71 -1.37 -5.83
C VAL A 58 4.10 -1.33 -7.31
N TYR A 59 4.27 -2.50 -7.92
CA TYR A 59 4.65 -2.59 -9.34
C TYR A 59 3.56 -2.00 -10.24
N PHE A 60 2.29 -2.29 -9.96
CA PHE A 60 1.16 -1.72 -10.67
C PHE A 60 1.10 -0.20 -10.51
N THR A 61 1.28 0.33 -9.29
CA THR A 61 1.30 1.77 -9.04
C THR A 61 2.44 2.45 -9.83
N ALA A 62 3.64 1.87 -9.83
CA ALA A 62 4.77 2.40 -10.58
C ALA A 62 4.53 2.35 -12.10
N TRP A 63 3.94 1.26 -12.60
CA TRP A 63 3.54 1.12 -14.00
C TRP A 63 2.50 2.16 -14.41
N LEU A 64 1.49 2.39 -13.57
CA LEU A 64 0.43 3.36 -13.81
C LEU A 64 1.00 4.79 -13.97
N LEU A 65 1.89 5.20 -13.05
CA LEU A 65 2.57 6.51 -13.12
C LEU A 65 3.42 6.68 -14.40
N VAL A 66 4.04 5.60 -14.88
CA VAL A 66 4.78 5.62 -16.13
C VAL A 66 3.84 5.81 -17.32
N LYS A 67 2.70 5.10 -17.33
CA LYS A 67 1.71 5.14 -18.41
C LYS A 67 0.96 6.46 -18.51
N MET A 68 0.58 7.05 -17.37
CA MET A 68 -0.16 8.32 -17.36
C MET A 68 0.69 9.53 -17.74
N LYS A 69 2.03 9.39 -17.81
CA LYS A 69 2.97 10.46 -18.22
C LYS A 69 2.73 11.81 -17.53
N ILE A 70 2.28 11.76 -16.28
CA ILE A 70 1.98 12.96 -15.49
C ILE A 70 3.27 13.79 -15.34
N PRO A 71 3.23 15.12 -15.53
CA PRO A 71 4.44 15.95 -15.49
C PRO A 71 4.85 16.34 -14.06
N SER A 72 3.87 16.59 -13.17
CA SER A 72 4.11 17.06 -11.80
C SER A 72 4.09 15.90 -10.80
N SER A 73 5.08 15.88 -9.89
CA SER A 73 5.10 14.91 -8.79
C SER A 73 3.87 15.03 -7.89
N PHE A 74 3.39 16.25 -7.64
CA PHE A 74 2.18 16.46 -6.83
C PHE A 74 0.94 15.85 -7.49
N SER A 75 0.79 16.03 -8.80
CA SER A 75 -0.31 15.40 -9.55
C SER A 75 -0.23 13.87 -9.53
N MET A 76 0.99 13.30 -9.54
CA MET A 76 1.17 11.85 -9.37
C MET A 76 0.75 11.37 -7.98
N MET A 77 1.09 12.12 -6.93
CA MET A 77 0.66 11.82 -5.56
C MET A 77 -0.86 11.72 -5.49
N LEU A 78 -1.55 12.74 -6.01
CA LEU A 78 -3.01 12.80 -6.03
C LEU A 78 -3.63 11.65 -6.81
N VAL A 79 -3.01 11.23 -7.92
CA VAL A 79 -3.49 10.08 -8.70
C VAL A 79 -3.37 8.78 -7.90
N ILE A 80 -2.26 8.54 -7.20
CA ILE A 80 -2.10 7.33 -6.38
C ILE A 80 -3.15 7.30 -5.27
N VAL A 81 -3.31 8.42 -4.56
CA VAL A 81 -4.31 8.53 -3.48
C VAL A 81 -5.73 8.39 -4.03
N GLY A 82 -6.05 9.05 -5.14
CA GLY A 82 -7.36 8.98 -5.77
C GLY A 82 -7.72 7.57 -6.22
N VAL A 83 -6.78 6.85 -6.85
CA VAL A 83 -6.98 5.44 -7.23
C VAL A 83 -7.25 4.59 -6.00
N TRP A 84 -6.47 4.77 -4.93
CA TRP A 84 -6.68 4.02 -3.69
C TRP A 84 -8.05 4.31 -3.07
N VAL A 85 -8.46 5.58 -2.94
CA VAL A 85 -9.78 5.96 -2.41
C VAL A 85 -10.89 5.37 -3.26
N CYS A 86 -10.83 5.50 -4.59
CA CYS A 86 -11.86 4.97 -5.49
C CYS A 86 -11.96 3.45 -5.45
N CYS A 87 -10.86 2.72 -5.23
CA CYS A 87 -10.89 1.27 -5.09
C CYS A 87 -11.36 0.83 -3.70
N VAL A 88 -10.93 1.50 -2.64
CA VAL A 88 -11.13 1.04 -1.26
C VAL A 88 -12.48 1.47 -0.68
N LEU A 89 -12.95 2.67 -1.00
CA LEU A 89 -14.19 3.21 -0.45
C LEU A 89 -15.44 2.37 -0.77
N PRO A 90 -15.68 1.89 -2.01
CA PRO A 90 -16.81 1.00 -2.27
C PRO A 90 -16.68 -0.36 -1.57
N ASN A 91 -15.45 -0.90 -1.48
CA ASN A 91 -15.19 -2.14 -0.75
C ASN A 91 -15.45 -1.97 0.75
N PHE A 92 -15.03 -0.85 1.34
CA PHE A 92 -15.27 -0.53 2.74
C PHE A 92 -16.76 -0.40 3.06
N VAL A 93 -17.52 0.31 2.22
CA VAL A 93 -18.97 0.43 2.38
C VAL A 93 -19.63 -0.95 2.30
N PHE A 94 -19.25 -1.77 1.31
CA PHE A 94 -19.81 -3.11 1.17
C PHE A 94 -19.52 -4.00 2.39
N ILE A 95 -18.26 -4.05 2.83
CA ILE A 95 -17.83 -4.85 3.99
C ILE A 95 -18.53 -4.36 5.27
N SER A 96 -18.62 -3.05 5.49
CA SER A 96 -19.22 -2.51 6.72
C SER A 96 -20.73 -2.74 6.78
N VAL A 97 -21.42 -2.65 5.64
CA VAL A 97 -22.88 -2.87 5.56
C VAL A 97 -23.23 -4.35 5.60
N TYR A 98 -22.48 -5.23 4.93
CA TYR A 98 -22.85 -6.65 4.78
C TYR A 98 -22.20 -7.59 5.80
N LEU A 99 -20.98 -7.30 6.28
CA LEU A 99 -20.25 -8.18 7.20
C LEU A 99 -20.35 -7.73 8.67
N HIS A 100 -21.08 -6.63 8.95
CA HIS A 100 -21.32 -6.10 10.29
C HIS A 100 -20.05 -5.96 11.14
N LEU A 101 -18.91 -5.67 10.51
CA LEU A 101 -17.66 -5.41 11.20
C LEU A 101 -17.78 -4.11 12.00
N THR A 102 -17.27 -4.13 13.24
CA THR A 102 -17.19 -2.92 14.06
C THR A 102 -16.29 -1.88 13.37
N GLU A 103 -16.66 -0.60 13.50
CA GLU A 103 -15.94 0.50 12.84
C GLU A 103 -14.43 0.49 13.14
N SER A 104 -14.05 0.18 14.39
CA SER A 104 -12.66 0.07 14.82
C SER A 104 -11.89 -1.01 14.07
N THR A 105 -12.51 -2.16 13.82
CA THR A 105 -11.92 -3.27 13.07
C THR A 105 -11.78 -2.91 11.59
N SER A 106 -12.81 -2.31 11.00
CA SER A 106 -12.80 -1.89 9.60
C SER A 106 -11.74 -0.80 9.33
N VAL A 107 -11.60 0.17 10.23
CA VAL A 107 -10.55 1.21 10.16
C VAL A 107 -9.16 0.61 10.31
N TYR A 108 -8.98 -0.33 11.25
CA TYR A 108 -7.71 -1.03 11.40
C TYR A 108 -7.32 -1.80 10.13
N LEU A 109 -8.26 -2.53 9.51
CA LEU A 109 -8.03 -3.22 8.23
C LEU A 109 -7.68 -2.25 7.09
N LEU A 110 -8.30 -1.06 7.06
CA LEU A 110 -8.01 -0.03 6.06
C LEU A 110 -6.64 0.62 6.24
N SER A 111 -6.17 0.72 7.49
CA SER A 111 -4.98 1.50 7.85
C SER A 111 -3.71 0.99 7.15
N PHE A 112 -3.53 -0.32 6.99
CA PHE A 112 -2.39 -0.86 6.25
C PHE A 112 -2.39 -0.42 4.77
N GLY A 113 -3.57 -0.49 4.13
CA GLY A 113 -3.73 -0.02 2.75
C GLY A 113 -3.47 1.48 2.63
N ALA A 114 -3.96 2.28 3.59
CA ALA A 114 -3.75 3.72 3.63
C ALA A 114 -2.26 4.08 3.77
N ILE A 115 -1.55 3.44 4.70
CA ILE A 115 -0.11 3.67 4.90
C ILE A 115 0.68 3.22 3.67
N SER A 116 0.35 2.06 3.09
CA SER A 116 0.98 1.56 1.87
C SER A 116 0.78 2.50 0.67
N CYS A 117 -0.41 3.10 0.56
CA CYS A 117 -0.72 4.13 -0.41
C CYS A 117 0.11 5.40 -0.17
N LEU A 118 0.22 5.87 1.08
CA LEU A 118 1.02 7.05 1.42
C LEU A 118 2.51 6.85 1.14
N ILE A 119 3.08 5.69 1.48
CA ILE A 119 4.48 5.37 1.16
C ILE A 119 4.68 5.40 -0.36
N SER A 120 3.77 4.76 -1.12
CA SER A 120 3.86 4.72 -2.58
C SER A 120 3.69 6.09 -3.21
N SER A 121 2.76 6.90 -2.68
CA SER A 121 2.49 8.25 -3.18
C SER A 121 3.63 9.21 -2.89
N ILE A 122 4.39 9.04 -1.80
CA ILE A 122 5.54 9.90 -1.53
C ILE A 122 6.76 9.42 -2.32
N VAL A 123 7.12 8.14 -2.21
CA VAL A 123 8.41 7.64 -2.69
C VAL A 123 8.45 7.54 -4.23
N LEU A 124 7.40 7.03 -4.88
CA LEU A 124 7.44 6.81 -6.33
C LEU A 124 7.50 8.12 -7.15
N PRO A 125 6.73 9.17 -6.82
CA PRO A 125 6.82 10.46 -7.52
C PRO A 125 8.10 11.24 -7.24
N LEU A 126 8.69 11.11 -6.04
CA LEU A 126 9.92 11.81 -5.67
C LEU A 126 11.18 11.12 -6.21
N TRP A 127 11.18 9.77 -6.30
CA TRP A 127 12.31 8.99 -6.82
C TRP A 127 12.31 8.86 -8.35
N ARG A 128 11.44 9.60 -9.04
CA ARG A 128 11.62 9.79 -10.48
C ARG A 128 12.77 10.78 -10.66
N SER A 129 14.00 10.27 -10.55
CA SER A 129 15.25 11.02 -10.64
C SER A 129 15.12 12.19 -11.59
N SER A 130 15.32 13.39 -11.01
CA SER A 130 15.62 14.63 -11.67
C SER A 130 16.34 14.33 -12.98
N ARG A 131 15.74 14.71 -14.12
CA ARG A 131 16.53 14.78 -15.36
C ARG A 131 17.66 15.73 -15.01
N SER A 132 18.90 15.26 -15.11
CA SER A 132 20.09 16.09 -15.04
C SER A 132 19.79 17.41 -15.75
N ILE A 133 19.72 18.51 -14.99
CA ILE A 133 19.65 19.88 -15.53
C ILE A 133 20.91 20.16 -16.38
N PHE A 134 21.94 19.32 -16.26
CA PHE A 134 23.14 19.29 -17.11
C PHE A 134 23.04 18.26 -18.24
N LYS A 135 22.07 18.39 -19.13
CA LYS A 135 22.17 17.77 -20.47
C LYS A 135 21.62 18.74 -21.53
N GLY A 136 22.56 19.52 -22.08
CA GLY A 136 22.47 20.21 -23.37
C GLY A 136 21.66 21.48 -23.34
#